data_AF-A0A2V9SUI8-F1
#
_entry.id   AF-A0A2V9SUI8-F1
#
_cell.length_a   1.000
_cell.length_b   1.000
_cell.length_c   1.000
_cell.angle_alpha   90.00
_cell.angle_beta   90.00
_cell.angle_gamma   90.00
#
_symmetry.space_group_name_H-M   'P 1'
#
loop_
_entity.id
_entity.type
_entity.pdbx_description
1 polymer ?
#
loop_
_entity_poly.entity_id
_entity_poly.type
_entity_poly.pdbx_seq_one_letter_code
_entity_poly.pdbx_strand_id
1 'polypeptide(L)'
;MRILVSTVIGIASGIFCWFLLTHFHQGAADFTWAIRAAKYLLAGKNPYDTPLEQYPMTAALFGLPFLWMRPEVAAGAFYGISSALLAFGLTRYGYYRLLIFLAYPYWAGILTAQWSPLIVASAFFPLLLPVTMVKPQIGLPVALTHLTRRGVIACAVVLLLSLVVMPRWPLLWVGQLGYYEHFIPLLVLPGPLLALALWRYRDRDAILLLLAAIMPQRWFFDSFILWLIPKSRREILATVFFSYGAGIWRWYHTPHSFTEVGRWTVIFIYLPMLGVVLWRGLVKRDKPAIVPSEADSHSLRHGNLAGTSQP
;
A
#
# COMPACT_ATOMS: atom_id res chain seq x y z
N MET A 1 -16.86 -18.78 3.38
CA MET A 1 -15.53 -18.76 4.06
C MET A 1 -14.77 -17.43 3.91
N ARG A 2 -14.49 -16.93 2.69
CA ARG A 2 -13.68 -15.70 2.50
C ARG A 2 -14.24 -14.45 3.20
N ILE A 3 -15.55 -14.21 3.09
CA ILE A 3 -16.24 -13.11 3.78
C ILE A 3 -16.05 -13.23 5.29
N LEU A 4 -16.38 -14.38 5.86
CA LEU A 4 -16.22 -14.66 7.30
C LEU A 4 -14.81 -14.37 7.80
N VAL A 5 -13.78 -14.93 7.15
CA VAL A 5 -12.38 -14.72 7.55
C VAL A 5 -11.98 -13.24 7.48
N SER A 6 -12.45 -12.55 6.45
CA SER A 6 -12.14 -11.13 6.26
C SER A 6 -12.86 -10.25 7.29
N THR A 7 -14.10 -10.57 7.62
CA THR A 7 -14.87 -9.92 8.69
C THR A 7 -14.23 -10.15 10.05
N VAL A 8 -13.80 -11.38 10.37
CA VAL A 8 -13.12 -11.67 11.65
C VAL A 8 -11.83 -10.89 11.77
N ILE A 9 -11.00 -10.85 10.72
CA ILE A 9 -9.77 -10.05 10.70
C ILE A 9 -10.10 -8.57 10.89
N GLY A 10 -11.08 -8.05 10.14
CA GLY A 10 -11.49 -6.65 10.26
C GLY A 10 -11.98 -6.27 11.65
N ILE A 11 -12.83 -7.09 12.27
CA ILE A 11 -13.35 -6.85 13.62
C ILE A 11 -12.19 -6.92 14.63
N ALA A 12 -11.36 -7.95 14.57
CA ALA A 12 -10.23 -8.11 15.50
C ALA A 12 -9.25 -6.93 15.40
N SER A 13 -8.85 -6.55 14.18
CA SER A 13 -7.95 -5.42 13.97
C SER A 13 -8.59 -4.08 14.37
N GLY A 14 -9.89 -3.90 14.11
CA GLY A 14 -10.60 -2.68 14.47
C GLY A 14 -10.76 -2.51 15.98
N ILE A 15 -11.16 -3.58 16.69
CA ILE A 15 -11.26 -3.59 18.16
C ILE A 15 -9.88 -3.34 18.78
N PHE A 16 -8.84 -4.01 18.27
CA PHE A 16 -7.50 -3.84 18.83
C PHE A 16 -6.93 -2.44 18.57
N CYS A 17 -7.15 -1.87 17.38
CA CYS A 17 -6.81 -0.47 17.08
C CYS A 17 -7.54 0.50 18.03
N TRP A 18 -8.86 0.36 18.16
CA TRP A 18 -9.65 1.19 19.08
C TRP A 18 -9.16 1.08 20.53
N PHE A 19 -8.89 -0.14 21.00
CA PHE A 19 -8.36 -0.39 22.34
C PHE A 19 -7.03 0.34 22.56
N LEU A 20 -6.07 0.18 21.65
CA LEU A 20 -4.75 0.82 21.76
C LEU A 20 -4.85 2.35 21.76
N LEU A 21 -5.63 2.92 20.84
CA LEU A 21 -5.78 4.37 20.74
C LEU A 21 -6.48 4.98 21.95
N THR A 22 -7.46 4.25 22.52
CA THR A 22 -8.13 4.63 23.76
C THR A 22 -7.15 4.57 24.94
N HIS A 23 -6.38 3.48 25.04
CA HIS A 23 -5.43 3.26 26.12
C HIS A 23 -4.29 4.29 26.13
N PHE A 24 -3.80 4.68 24.94
CA PHE A 24 -2.74 5.68 24.79
C PHE A 24 -3.25 7.12 24.60
N HIS A 25 -4.57 7.35 24.70
CA HIS A 25 -5.20 8.67 24.54
C HIS A 25 -4.81 9.40 23.23
N GLN A 26 -4.80 8.69 22.11
CA GLN A 26 -4.32 9.20 20.81
C GLN A 26 -5.42 9.74 19.90
N GLY A 27 -6.68 9.76 20.33
CA GLY A 27 -7.80 10.15 19.48
C GLY A 27 -7.92 9.23 18.25
N ALA A 28 -8.09 9.80 17.06
CA ALA A 28 -8.08 9.05 15.81
C ALA A 28 -6.65 8.89 15.22
N ALA A 29 -5.60 9.27 15.96
CA ALA A 29 -4.21 9.30 15.50
C ALA A 29 -4.08 9.94 14.11
N ASP A 30 -3.49 9.25 13.13
CA ASP A 30 -3.28 9.78 11.78
C ASP A 30 -4.59 9.91 10.97
N PHE A 31 -5.64 9.20 11.34
CA PHE A 31 -6.96 9.38 10.73
C PHE A 31 -7.65 10.69 11.18
N THR A 32 -7.14 11.33 12.24
CA THR A 32 -7.64 12.63 12.74
C THR A 32 -7.59 13.72 11.66
N TRP A 33 -6.56 13.74 10.81
CA TRP A 33 -6.40 14.77 9.78
C TRP A 33 -7.57 14.75 8.79
N ALA A 34 -8.00 13.57 8.33
CA ALA A 34 -9.14 13.42 7.44
C ALA A 34 -10.48 13.80 8.11
N ILE A 35 -10.70 13.36 9.35
CA ILE A 35 -11.93 13.69 10.12
C ILE A 35 -12.01 15.19 10.36
N ARG A 36 -10.90 15.81 10.77
CA ARG A 36 -10.86 17.25 11.06
C ARG A 36 -11.06 18.07 9.79
N ALA A 37 -10.39 17.72 8.70
CA ALA A 37 -10.59 18.38 7.41
C ALA A 37 -12.06 18.31 6.95
N ALA A 38 -12.68 17.13 7.08
CA ALA A 38 -14.11 16.95 6.79
C ALA A 38 -15.01 17.81 7.69
N LYS A 39 -14.72 17.88 9.00
CA LYS A 39 -15.47 18.70 9.95
C LYS A 39 -15.36 20.20 9.63
N TYR A 40 -14.17 20.67 9.27
CA TYR A 40 -13.92 22.08 8.94
C TYR A 40 -14.65 22.45 7.67
N LEU A 41 -14.58 21.58 6.65
CA LEU A 41 -15.29 21.76 5.40
C LEU A 41 -16.81 21.92 5.62
N LEU A 42 -17.43 21.03 6.41
CA LEU A 42 -18.87 21.14 6.72
C LEU A 42 -19.22 22.38 7.54
N ALA A 43 -18.28 22.90 8.31
CA ALA A 43 -18.45 24.15 9.06
C ALA A 43 -18.17 25.41 8.22
N GLY A 44 -17.93 25.28 6.91
CA GLY A 44 -17.56 26.40 6.03
C GLY A 44 -16.18 27.00 6.32
N LYS A 45 -15.32 26.27 7.06
CA LYS A 45 -13.96 26.70 7.41
C LYS A 45 -12.94 26.09 6.46
N ASN A 46 -11.86 26.81 6.20
CA ASN A 46 -10.73 26.29 5.45
C ASN A 46 -9.86 25.40 6.37
N PRO A 47 -9.69 24.10 6.09
CA PRO A 47 -8.87 23.21 6.92
C PRO A 47 -7.38 23.59 6.89
N TYR A 48 -6.92 24.27 5.83
CA TYR A 48 -5.53 24.68 5.66
C TYR A 48 -5.15 25.96 6.41
N ASP A 49 -6.12 26.62 7.06
CA ASP A 49 -5.81 27.72 8.00
C ASP A 49 -5.20 27.18 9.30
N THR A 50 -5.33 25.88 9.55
CA THR A 50 -4.65 25.20 10.67
C THR A 50 -3.28 24.73 10.20
N PRO A 51 -2.17 25.20 10.83
CA PRO A 51 -0.85 24.68 10.51
C PRO A 51 -0.78 23.17 10.64
N LEU A 52 0.05 22.54 9.81
CA LEU A 52 0.29 21.09 9.79
C LEU A 52 -0.84 20.25 9.18
N GLU A 53 -1.80 20.82 8.44
CA GLU A 53 -2.76 20.01 7.68
C GLU A 53 -2.06 19.23 6.56
N GLN A 54 -1.60 18.02 6.90
CA GLN A 54 -0.71 17.21 6.08
C GLN A 54 -1.42 16.54 4.90
N TYR A 55 -2.76 16.54 4.90
CA TYR A 55 -3.53 15.77 3.93
C TYR A 55 -4.17 16.65 2.85
N PRO A 56 -4.21 16.15 1.60
CA PRO A 56 -4.98 16.77 0.54
C PRO A 56 -6.49 16.68 0.82
N MET A 57 -7.28 17.54 0.19
CA MET A 57 -8.75 17.60 0.42
C MET A 57 -9.47 16.30 0.02
N THR A 58 -8.87 15.51 -0.87
CA THR A 58 -9.34 14.16 -1.19
C THR A 58 -9.48 13.29 0.06
N ALA A 59 -8.65 13.47 1.08
CA ALA A 59 -8.72 12.77 2.37
C ALA A 59 -10.00 13.08 3.15
N ALA A 60 -10.47 14.32 3.12
CA ALA A 60 -11.67 14.76 3.84
C ALA A 60 -12.91 13.95 3.40
N LEU A 61 -13.00 13.61 2.11
CA LEU A 61 -14.11 12.80 1.58
C LEU A 61 -14.20 11.41 2.23
N PHE A 62 -13.06 10.84 2.62
CA PHE A 62 -13.00 9.56 3.34
C PHE A 62 -13.24 9.71 4.84
N GLY A 63 -13.05 10.90 5.41
CA GLY A 63 -13.37 11.22 6.80
C GLY A 63 -14.87 11.43 7.05
N LEU A 64 -15.62 11.91 6.05
CA LEU A 64 -17.06 12.24 6.16
C LEU A 64 -17.91 11.13 6.79
N PRO A 65 -17.80 9.84 6.40
CA PRO A 65 -18.65 8.79 6.95
C PRO A 65 -18.45 8.52 8.46
N PHE A 66 -17.39 9.05 9.06
CA PHE A 66 -16.98 8.78 10.43
C PHE A 66 -17.19 9.97 11.39
N LEU A 67 -17.68 11.11 10.90
CA LEU A 67 -17.80 12.34 11.69
C LEU A 67 -18.70 12.23 12.94
N TRP A 68 -19.66 11.30 12.91
CA TRP A 68 -20.60 11.08 14.00
C TRP A 68 -20.03 10.18 15.11
N MET A 69 -18.88 9.54 14.88
CA MET A 69 -18.25 8.64 15.83
C MET A 69 -17.28 9.40 16.75
N ARG A 70 -17.00 8.84 17.93
CA ARG A 70 -15.85 9.26 18.75
C ARG A 70 -14.55 8.98 17.98
N PRO A 71 -13.49 9.83 18.10
CA PRO A 71 -12.29 9.71 17.29
C PRO A 71 -11.62 8.32 17.30
N GLU A 72 -11.48 7.71 18.48
CA GLU A 72 -10.87 6.39 18.65
C GLU A 72 -11.71 5.30 17.99
N VAL A 73 -13.04 5.41 18.06
CA VAL A 73 -13.99 4.48 17.43
C VAL A 73 -13.95 4.64 15.91
N ALA A 74 -13.87 5.88 15.42
CA ALA A 74 -13.72 6.16 13.99
C ALA A 74 -12.43 5.53 13.43
N ALA A 75 -11.31 5.69 14.13
CA ALA A 75 -10.04 5.07 13.76
C ALA A 75 -10.09 3.54 13.80
N GLY A 76 -10.67 2.95 14.84
CA GLY A 76 -10.87 1.49 14.92
C GLY A 76 -11.74 0.96 13.79
N ALA A 77 -12.87 1.62 13.50
CA ALA A 77 -13.75 1.25 12.40
C ALA A 77 -13.03 1.38 11.04
N PHE A 78 -12.34 2.49 10.80
CA PHE A 78 -11.55 2.72 9.59
C PHE A 78 -10.49 1.62 9.39
N TYR A 79 -9.70 1.34 10.43
CA TYR A 79 -8.61 0.36 10.34
C TYR A 79 -9.15 -1.08 10.19
N GLY A 80 -10.26 -1.39 10.85
CA GLY A 80 -10.98 -2.66 10.71
C GLY A 80 -11.53 -2.88 9.30
N ILE A 81 -12.22 -1.88 8.73
CA ILE A 81 -12.72 -1.94 7.34
C ILE A 81 -11.56 -2.10 6.36
N SER A 82 -10.48 -1.35 6.56
CA SER A 82 -9.26 -1.42 5.74
C SER A 82 -8.66 -2.83 5.75
N SER A 83 -8.58 -3.44 6.94
CA SER A 83 -8.06 -4.80 7.13
C SER A 83 -8.98 -5.87 6.54
N ALA A 84 -10.31 -5.71 6.67
CA ALA A 84 -11.29 -6.60 6.07
C ALA A 84 -11.20 -6.59 4.53
N LEU A 85 -11.15 -5.40 3.93
CA LEU A 85 -11.03 -5.25 2.47
C LEU A 85 -9.73 -5.87 1.97
N LEU A 86 -8.62 -5.61 2.65
CA LEU A 86 -7.33 -6.20 2.33
C LEU A 86 -7.38 -7.74 2.42
N ALA A 87 -7.88 -8.30 3.53
CA ALA A 87 -8.04 -9.74 3.69
C ALA A 87 -8.93 -10.35 2.59
N PHE A 88 -10.03 -9.68 2.25
CA PHE A 88 -10.94 -10.14 1.21
C PHE A 88 -10.28 -10.17 -0.17
N GLY A 89 -9.43 -9.19 -0.48
CA GLY A 89 -8.61 -9.14 -1.68
C GLY A 89 -7.56 -10.27 -1.72
N LEU A 90 -6.80 -10.43 -0.64
CA LEU A 90 -5.73 -11.43 -0.53
C LEU A 90 -6.24 -12.87 -0.64
N THR A 91 -7.38 -13.18 -0.03
CA THR A 91 -7.95 -14.53 -0.05
C THR A 91 -8.35 -15.00 -1.46
N ARG A 92 -8.45 -14.11 -2.46
CA ARG A 92 -8.61 -14.51 -3.88
C ARG A 92 -7.41 -15.27 -4.42
N TYR A 93 -6.24 -15.05 -3.84
CA TYR A 93 -4.95 -15.59 -4.29
C TYR A 93 -4.33 -16.57 -3.28
N GLY A 94 -5.14 -17.05 -2.33
CA GLY A 94 -4.77 -18.05 -1.32
C GLY A 94 -4.68 -17.49 0.11
N TYR A 95 -5.13 -18.28 1.09
CA TYR A 95 -5.17 -17.88 2.51
C TYR A 95 -3.79 -17.67 3.13
N TYR A 96 -2.74 -18.29 2.61
CA TYR A 96 -1.36 -18.05 3.09
C TYR A 96 -0.94 -16.59 2.92
N ARG A 97 -1.59 -15.81 2.05
CA ARG A 97 -1.32 -14.37 1.89
C ARG A 97 -1.79 -13.53 3.07
N LEU A 98 -2.65 -14.06 3.92
CA LEU A 98 -3.04 -13.38 5.17
C LEU A 98 -1.86 -13.26 6.15
N LEU A 99 -0.79 -14.04 5.95
CA LEU A 99 0.43 -13.91 6.74
C LEU A 99 1.08 -12.52 6.65
N ILE A 100 0.74 -11.70 5.64
CA ILE A 100 1.24 -10.31 5.60
C ILE A 100 0.77 -9.47 6.80
N PHE A 101 -0.35 -9.81 7.43
CA PHE A 101 -0.84 -9.14 8.65
C PHE A 101 0.11 -9.32 9.84
N LEU A 102 1.05 -10.26 9.76
CA LEU A 102 2.11 -10.42 10.77
C LEU A 102 3.24 -9.40 10.60
N ALA A 103 3.34 -8.70 9.47
CA ALA A 103 4.43 -7.77 9.18
C ALA A 103 4.46 -6.59 10.15
N TYR A 104 5.63 -6.21 10.64
CA TYR A 104 5.77 -5.11 11.60
C TYR A 104 5.14 -3.79 11.11
N PRO A 105 5.28 -3.35 9.83
CA PRO A 105 4.61 -2.15 9.33
C PRO A 105 3.08 -2.15 9.47
N TYR A 106 2.43 -3.32 9.45
CA TYR A 106 1.00 -3.42 9.74
C TYR A 106 0.73 -3.06 11.20
N TRP A 107 1.46 -3.65 12.13
CA TRP A 107 1.32 -3.36 13.58
C TRP A 107 1.77 -1.94 13.94
N ALA A 108 2.79 -1.38 13.30
CA ALA A 108 3.09 0.05 13.44
C ALA A 108 1.91 0.93 12.96
N GLY A 109 1.21 0.49 11.92
CA GLY A 109 0.03 1.15 11.40
C GLY A 109 -1.20 1.04 12.30
N ILE A 110 -1.39 -0.08 13.01
CA ILE A 110 -2.54 -0.27 13.91
C ILE A 110 -2.50 0.68 15.10
N LEU A 111 -1.29 0.99 15.58
CA LEU A 111 -1.04 1.95 16.66
C LEU A 111 -1.30 3.40 16.25
N THR A 112 -1.43 3.69 14.95
CA THR A 112 -1.53 5.06 14.44
C THR A 112 -2.67 5.25 13.44
N ALA A 113 -3.58 4.28 13.32
CA ALA A 113 -4.72 4.30 12.40
C ALA A 113 -4.33 4.60 10.94
N GLN A 114 -3.31 3.91 10.45
CA GLN A 114 -2.69 4.23 9.15
C GLN A 114 -3.49 3.81 7.93
N TRP A 115 -3.27 4.55 6.84
CA TRP A 115 -3.92 4.34 5.53
C TRP A 115 -3.36 3.16 4.73
N SER A 116 -2.14 2.72 5.04
CA SER A 116 -1.41 1.72 4.26
C SER A 116 -2.20 0.44 3.98
N PRO A 117 -2.97 -0.16 4.92
CA PRO A 117 -3.77 -1.35 4.62
C PRO A 117 -4.86 -1.11 3.57
N LEU A 118 -5.52 0.05 3.59
CA LEU A 118 -6.54 0.39 2.59
C LEU A 118 -5.91 0.70 1.23
N ILE A 119 -4.75 1.35 1.23
CA ILE A 119 -3.96 1.58 0.01
C ILE A 119 -3.49 0.25 -0.59
N VAL A 120 -3.03 -0.72 0.21
CA VAL A 120 -2.72 -2.07 -0.29
C VAL A 120 -3.99 -2.74 -0.81
N ALA A 121 -5.12 -2.58 -0.14
CA ALA A 121 -6.39 -3.13 -0.60
C ALA A 121 -6.79 -2.60 -2.00
N SER A 122 -6.43 -1.36 -2.34
CA SER A 122 -6.77 -0.77 -3.64
C SER A 122 -6.12 -1.47 -4.83
N ALA A 123 -5.02 -2.20 -4.61
CA ALA A 123 -4.41 -3.04 -5.64
C ALA A 123 -5.33 -4.19 -6.11
N PHE A 124 -6.31 -4.58 -5.29
CA PHE A 124 -7.25 -5.68 -5.59
C PHE A 124 -8.62 -5.20 -6.09
N PHE A 125 -8.97 -3.93 -5.85
CA PHE A 125 -10.29 -3.37 -6.14
C PHE A 125 -10.16 -2.04 -6.89
N PRO A 126 -10.45 -2.00 -8.20
CA PRO A 126 -10.37 -0.78 -9.00
C PRO A 126 -11.08 0.44 -8.39
N LEU A 127 -12.25 0.25 -7.77
CA LEU A 127 -13.03 1.34 -7.17
C LEU A 127 -12.43 1.91 -5.88
N LEU A 128 -11.46 1.22 -5.28
CA LEU A 128 -10.72 1.72 -4.12
C LEU A 128 -9.48 2.52 -4.51
N LEU A 129 -9.12 2.58 -5.81
CA LEU A 129 -7.97 3.34 -6.27
C LEU A 129 -7.94 4.82 -5.81
N PRO A 130 -9.07 5.53 -5.65
CA PRO A 130 -9.05 6.91 -5.14
C PRO A 130 -8.40 7.08 -3.76
N VAL A 131 -8.34 6.02 -2.94
CA VAL A 131 -7.64 6.04 -1.65
C VAL A 131 -6.16 6.39 -1.81
N THR A 132 -5.54 6.06 -2.96
CA THR A 132 -4.14 6.41 -3.21
C THR A 132 -3.90 7.92 -3.25
N MET A 133 -4.94 8.72 -3.49
CA MET A 133 -4.86 10.19 -3.49
C MET A 133 -4.89 10.79 -2.08
N VAL A 134 -5.22 10.00 -1.05
CA VAL A 134 -5.25 10.47 0.34
C VAL A 134 -3.84 10.66 0.90
N LYS A 135 -2.92 9.79 0.50
CA LYS A 135 -1.47 9.92 0.75
C LYS A 135 -0.70 9.70 -0.54
N PRO A 136 -0.58 10.72 -1.41
CA PRO A 136 0.02 10.56 -2.73
C PRO A 136 1.41 9.91 -2.70
N GLN A 137 2.22 10.21 -1.69
CA GLN A 137 3.58 9.68 -1.53
C GLN A 137 3.66 8.15 -1.39
N ILE A 138 2.68 7.51 -0.72
CA ILE A 138 2.62 6.04 -0.64
C ILE A 138 1.58 5.42 -1.57
N GLY A 139 0.57 6.19 -1.96
CA GLY A 139 -0.47 5.76 -2.88
C GLY A 139 -0.01 5.73 -4.34
N LEU A 140 0.81 6.68 -4.78
CA LEU A 140 1.27 6.76 -6.17
C LEU A 140 2.05 5.52 -6.63
N PRO A 141 2.99 4.94 -5.84
CA PRO A 141 3.64 3.67 -6.19
C PRO A 141 2.64 2.53 -6.45
N VAL A 142 1.58 2.44 -5.62
CA VAL A 142 0.53 1.42 -5.78
C VAL A 142 -0.33 1.72 -7.00
N ALA A 143 -0.74 2.97 -7.18
CA ALA A 143 -1.57 3.39 -8.30
C ALA A 143 -0.88 3.09 -9.63
N LEU A 144 0.35 3.56 -9.83
CA LEU A 144 1.11 3.41 -11.09
C LEU A 144 1.38 1.94 -11.45
N THR A 145 1.40 1.04 -10.47
CA THR A 145 1.60 -0.40 -10.71
C THR A 145 0.30 -1.20 -10.86
N HIS A 146 -0.86 -0.61 -10.54
CA HIS A 146 -2.17 -1.26 -10.53
C HIS A 146 -3.28 -0.44 -11.21
N LEU A 147 -2.93 0.48 -12.11
CA LEU A 147 -3.91 1.29 -12.84
C LEU A 147 -4.89 0.40 -13.64
N THR A 148 -6.17 0.77 -13.57
CA THR A 148 -7.24 0.22 -14.41
C THR A 148 -8.13 1.35 -14.88
N ARG A 149 -8.81 1.20 -16.02
CA ARG A 149 -9.73 2.25 -16.54
C ARG A 149 -10.78 2.67 -15.51
N ARG A 150 -11.40 1.69 -14.83
CA ARG A 150 -12.40 1.94 -13.77
C ARG A 150 -11.80 2.70 -12.59
N GLY A 151 -10.59 2.35 -12.17
CA GLY A 151 -9.91 3.06 -11.08
C GLY A 151 -9.51 4.48 -11.46
N VAL A 152 -9.03 4.71 -12.68
CA VAL A 152 -8.71 6.06 -13.17
C VAL A 152 -9.95 6.94 -13.19
N ILE A 153 -11.09 6.42 -13.67
CA ILE A 153 -12.37 7.15 -13.64
C ILE A 153 -12.77 7.46 -12.20
N ALA A 154 -12.68 6.50 -11.28
CA ALA A 154 -12.99 6.74 -9.88
C ALA A 154 -12.09 7.83 -9.26
N CYS A 155 -10.78 7.82 -9.56
CA CYS A 155 -9.86 8.86 -9.09
C CYS A 155 -10.22 10.22 -9.66
N ALA A 156 -10.54 10.30 -10.96
CA ALA A 156 -10.96 11.53 -11.60
C ALA A 156 -12.24 12.09 -10.96
N VAL A 157 -13.23 11.24 -10.67
CA VAL A 157 -14.46 11.65 -9.97
C VAL A 157 -14.15 12.23 -8.59
N VAL A 158 -13.37 11.53 -7.77
CA VAL A 158 -13.02 12.00 -6.41
C VAL A 158 -12.19 13.30 -6.44
N LEU A 159 -11.28 13.43 -7.40
CA LEU A 159 -10.50 14.66 -7.60
C LEU A 159 -11.38 15.83 -8.05
N LEU A 160 -12.29 15.61 -9.00
CA LEU A 160 -13.22 16.64 -9.45
C LEU A 160 -14.15 17.07 -8.32
N LEU A 161 -14.69 16.11 -7.54
CA LEU A 161 -15.51 16.42 -6.38
C LEU A 161 -14.73 17.26 -5.35
N SER A 162 -13.47 16.92 -5.05
CA SER A 162 -12.68 17.71 -4.10
C SER A 162 -12.37 19.13 -4.61
N LEU A 163 -12.19 19.30 -5.93
CA LEU A 163 -11.99 20.61 -6.56
C LEU A 163 -13.28 21.43 -6.62
N VAL A 164 -14.44 20.82 -6.88
CA VAL A 164 -15.74 21.51 -6.81
C VAL A 164 -16.00 22.02 -5.39
N VAL A 165 -15.67 21.21 -4.39
CA VAL A 165 -15.83 21.52 -2.97
C VAL A 165 -14.87 22.62 -2.51
N MET A 166 -13.61 22.59 -2.92
CA MET A 166 -12.62 23.63 -2.56
C MET A 166 -11.59 23.84 -3.69
N PRO A 167 -11.87 24.69 -4.69
CA PRO A 167 -11.03 24.79 -5.90
C PRO A 167 -9.55 25.11 -5.65
N ARG A 168 -9.27 25.86 -4.58
CA ARG A 168 -7.91 26.32 -4.23
C ARG A 168 -7.14 25.34 -3.34
N TRP A 169 -7.74 24.21 -2.92
CA TRP A 169 -7.11 23.27 -2.00
C TRP A 169 -5.73 22.78 -2.47
N PRO A 170 -5.44 22.54 -3.77
CA PRO A 170 -4.12 22.07 -4.17
C PRO A 170 -3.02 23.08 -3.83
N LEU A 171 -3.27 24.37 -4.06
CA LEU A 171 -2.32 25.44 -3.75
C LEU A 171 -2.13 25.60 -2.24
N LEU A 172 -3.23 25.52 -1.48
CA LEU A 172 -3.20 25.61 -0.02
C LEU A 172 -2.44 24.43 0.61
N TRP A 173 -2.68 23.22 0.11
CA TRP A 173 -2.01 22.01 0.58
C TRP A 173 -0.52 22.00 0.21
N VAL A 174 -0.13 22.47 -0.98
CA VAL A 174 1.30 22.62 -1.34
C VAL A 174 2.02 23.52 -0.33
N GLY A 175 1.36 24.57 0.18
CA GLY A 175 1.90 25.41 1.25
C GLY A 175 2.16 24.67 2.58
N GLN A 176 1.52 23.52 2.81
CA GLN A 176 1.71 22.70 4.02
C GLN A 176 2.87 21.69 3.90
N LEU A 177 3.37 21.44 2.69
CA LEU A 177 4.38 20.38 2.46
C LEU A 177 5.71 20.64 3.18
N GLY A 178 6.05 21.91 3.44
CA GLY A 178 7.26 22.27 4.19
C GLY A 178 7.30 21.77 5.63
N TYR A 179 6.15 21.43 6.21
CA TYR A 179 6.04 20.88 7.57
C TYR A 179 6.10 19.36 7.63
N TYR A 180 6.20 18.68 6.48
CA TYR A 180 6.19 17.23 6.42
C TYR A 180 7.59 16.68 6.69
N GLU A 181 7.78 16.13 7.88
CA GLU A 181 9.00 15.39 8.21
C GLU A 181 9.01 14.04 7.49
N HIS A 182 10.14 13.74 6.85
CA HIS A 182 10.27 12.55 6.01
C HIS A 182 11.71 12.12 5.81
N PHE A 183 11.87 10.93 5.26
CA PHE A 183 13.07 10.45 4.62
C PHE A 183 12.72 9.91 3.23
N ILE A 184 13.70 9.86 2.33
CA ILE A 184 13.55 9.19 1.03
C ILE A 184 14.39 7.92 1.09
N PRO A 185 13.80 6.71 1.03
CA PRO A 185 14.53 5.46 1.22
C PRO A 185 15.76 5.32 0.33
N LEU A 186 15.69 5.77 -0.94
CA LEU A 186 16.82 5.72 -1.87
C LEU A 186 18.01 6.60 -1.42
N LEU A 187 17.75 7.70 -0.70
CA LEU A 187 18.77 8.68 -0.32
C LEU A 187 19.40 8.39 1.05
N VAL A 188 18.86 7.45 1.83
CA VAL A 188 19.38 7.11 3.15
C VAL A 188 20.22 5.85 3.07
N LEU A 189 21.52 5.90 3.37
CA LEU A 189 22.40 4.71 3.32
C LEU A 189 21.86 3.54 4.18
N PRO A 190 21.83 2.30 3.66
CA PRO A 190 22.38 1.81 2.37
C PRO A 190 21.39 1.90 1.16
N GLY A 191 20.43 2.80 1.22
CA GLY A 191 19.35 3.05 0.26
C GLY A 191 19.70 3.10 -1.22
N PRO A 192 20.86 3.65 -1.65
CA PRO A 192 21.23 3.63 -3.06
C PRO A 192 21.25 2.23 -3.69
N LEU A 193 21.45 1.17 -2.90
CA LEU A 193 21.34 -0.22 -3.36
C LEU A 193 19.95 -0.56 -3.92
N LEU A 194 18.89 0.16 -3.54
CA LEU A 194 17.54 -0.03 -4.06
C LEU A 194 17.43 0.28 -5.56
N ALA A 195 18.35 1.06 -6.12
CA ALA A 195 18.44 1.27 -7.57
C ALA A 195 18.70 -0.03 -8.34
N LEU A 196 19.24 -1.08 -7.70
CA LEU A 196 19.41 -2.40 -8.31
C LEU A 196 18.07 -3.04 -8.74
N ALA A 197 16.93 -2.56 -8.23
CA ALA A 197 15.62 -2.93 -8.75
C ALA A 197 15.46 -2.63 -10.25
N LEU A 198 16.19 -1.65 -10.79
CA LEU A 198 16.19 -1.32 -12.23
C LEU A 198 16.68 -2.46 -13.12
N TRP A 199 17.50 -3.38 -12.61
CA TRP A 199 17.84 -4.61 -13.36
C TRP A 199 16.61 -5.47 -13.69
N ARG A 200 15.49 -5.22 -13.01
CA ARG A 200 14.19 -5.84 -13.23
C ARG A 200 13.11 -4.82 -13.61
N TYR A 201 13.45 -3.73 -14.30
CA TYR A 201 12.49 -2.66 -14.64
C TYR A 201 11.21 -3.12 -15.38
N ARG A 202 11.21 -4.29 -16.02
CA ARG A 202 10.01 -4.87 -16.66
C ARG A 202 9.08 -5.60 -15.68
N ASP A 203 9.55 -5.88 -14.47
CA ASP A 203 8.77 -6.48 -13.39
C ASP A 203 8.02 -5.38 -12.62
N ARG A 204 6.70 -5.55 -12.49
CA ARG A 204 5.86 -4.61 -11.76
C ARG A 204 6.23 -4.52 -10.28
N ASP A 205 6.67 -5.61 -9.67
CA ASP A 205 7.09 -5.61 -8.28
C ASP A 205 8.39 -4.81 -8.09
N ALA A 206 9.30 -4.83 -9.08
CA ALA A 206 10.51 -4.02 -9.08
C ALA A 206 10.21 -2.52 -9.28
N ILE A 207 9.25 -2.20 -10.17
CA ILE A 207 8.75 -0.83 -10.35
C ILE A 207 8.11 -0.34 -9.05
N LEU A 208 7.27 -1.14 -8.39
CA LEU A 208 6.66 -0.77 -7.11
C LEU A 208 7.73 -0.44 -6.06
N LEU A 209 8.75 -1.28 -5.94
CA LEU A 209 9.87 -1.09 -5.01
C LEU A 209 10.62 0.22 -5.31
N LEU A 210 10.96 0.46 -6.58
CA LEU A 210 11.69 1.67 -6.98
C LEU A 210 10.86 2.93 -6.74
N LEU A 211 9.59 2.92 -7.15
CA LEU A 211 8.68 4.05 -6.94
C LEU A 211 8.51 4.35 -5.45
N ALA A 212 8.34 3.33 -4.62
CA ALA A 212 8.27 3.52 -3.17
C ALA A 212 9.59 4.06 -2.60
N ALA A 213 10.73 3.65 -3.15
CA ALA A 213 12.06 4.07 -2.68
C ALA A 213 12.40 5.53 -3.00
N ILE A 214 11.83 6.10 -4.08
CA ILE A 214 12.04 7.51 -4.45
C ILE A 214 11.01 8.46 -3.84
N MET A 215 9.95 7.95 -3.24
CA MET A 215 8.92 8.76 -2.60
C MET A 215 9.27 9.07 -1.13
N PRO A 216 8.87 10.24 -0.61
CA PRO A 216 9.08 10.56 0.79
C PRO A 216 8.22 9.65 1.69
N GLN A 217 8.83 9.07 2.71
CA GLN A 217 8.18 8.28 3.74
C GLN A 217 8.36 8.93 5.09
N ARG A 218 7.35 8.81 5.95
CA ARG A 218 7.41 9.36 7.31
C ARG A 218 7.87 8.31 8.30
N TRP A 219 7.33 7.10 8.23
CA TRP A 219 7.61 6.08 9.25
C TRP A 219 7.50 4.65 8.73
N PHE A 220 7.77 3.66 9.59
CA PHE A 220 7.76 2.24 9.24
C PHE A 220 6.44 1.75 8.61
N PHE A 221 5.30 2.32 9.02
CA PHE A 221 3.98 1.93 8.52
C PHE A 221 3.76 2.27 7.04
N ASP A 222 4.49 3.25 6.50
CA ASP A 222 4.37 3.65 5.09
C ASP A 222 4.89 2.54 4.16
N SER A 223 5.87 1.77 4.63
CA SER A 223 6.46 0.67 3.88
C SER A 223 5.57 -0.57 3.78
N PHE A 224 4.41 -0.61 4.44
CA PHE A 224 3.49 -1.76 4.34
C PHE A 224 3.01 -2.02 2.90
N ILE A 225 3.00 -0.98 2.05
CA ILE A 225 2.67 -1.12 0.62
C ILE A 225 3.56 -2.14 -0.11
N LEU A 226 4.79 -2.35 0.38
CA LEU A 226 5.74 -3.30 -0.19
C LEU A 226 5.33 -4.76 0.00
N TRP A 227 4.39 -5.07 0.90
CA TRP A 227 3.87 -6.43 1.06
C TRP A 227 2.98 -6.89 -0.11
N LEU A 228 2.75 -6.02 -1.10
CA LEU A 228 2.30 -6.46 -2.42
C LEU A 228 3.36 -7.31 -3.14
N ILE A 229 4.66 -7.12 -2.87
CA ILE A 229 5.78 -7.82 -3.52
C ILE A 229 5.82 -9.32 -3.20
N PRO A 230 5.95 -9.78 -1.94
CA PRO A 230 6.07 -11.21 -1.62
C PRO A 230 4.82 -12.00 -2.05
N LYS A 231 4.99 -13.08 -2.83
CA LYS A 231 3.87 -13.85 -3.42
C LYS A 231 3.79 -15.28 -2.90
N SER A 232 4.89 -15.84 -2.39
CA SER A 232 4.91 -17.18 -1.79
C SER A 232 4.91 -17.13 -0.27
N ARG A 233 4.49 -18.21 0.38
CA ARG A 233 4.52 -18.35 1.84
C ARG A 233 5.92 -18.08 2.42
N ARG A 234 6.97 -18.58 1.76
CA ARG A 234 8.37 -18.42 2.22
C ARG A 234 8.81 -16.96 2.14
N GLU A 235 8.53 -16.29 1.03
CA GLU A 235 8.88 -14.88 0.87
C GLU A 235 8.14 -14.00 1.88
N ILE A 236 6.84 -14.24 2.09
CA ILE A 236 6.05 -13.47 3.07
C ILE A 236 6.62 -13.66 4.47
N LEU A 237 6.84 -14.91 4.90
CA LEU A 237 7.36 -15.17 6.24
C LEU A 237 8.78 -14.61 6.43
N ALA A 238 9.64 -14.72 5.41
CA ALA A 238 10.98 -14.15 5.47
C ALA A 238 10.94 -12.62 5.60
N THR A 239 10.16 -11.92 4.77
CA THR A 239 10.08 -10.45 4.85
C THR A 239 9.36 -9.98 6.11
N VAL A 240 8.36 -10.72 6.61
CA VAL A 240 7.76 -10.50 7.94
C VAL A 240 8.83 -10.59 9.01
N PHE A 241 9.61 -11.68 9.04
CA PHE A 241 10.67 -11.88 10.03
C PHE A 241 11.67 -10.70 10.03
N PHE A 242 12.21 -10.33 8.86
CA PHE A 242 13.14 -9.21 8.77
C PHE A 242 12.50 -7.88 9.22
N SER A 243 11.23 -7.65 8.89
CA SER A 243 10.56 -6.39 9.26
C SER A 243 10.52 -6.13 10.76
N TYR A 244 10.51 -7.19 11.59
CA TYR A 244 10.58 -7.05 13.05
C TYR A 244 11.92 -6.53 13.55
N GLY A 245 13.01 -6.62 12.78
CA GLY A 245 14.26 -5.97 13.17
C GLY A 245 14.13 -4.45 13.32
N ALA A 246 13.33 -3.80 12.46
CA ALA A 246 12.98 -2.39 12.62
C ALA A 246 12.10 -2.13 13.87
N GLY A 247 11.19 -3.06 14.18
CA GLY A 247 10.31 -2.96 15.35
C GLY A 247 11.04 -3.15 16.67
N ILE A 248 11.86 -4.20 16.77
CA ILE A 248 12.72 -4.47 17.93
C ILE A 248 13.65 -3.28 18.15
N TRP A 249 14.30 -2.79 17.10
CA TRP A 249 15.13 -1.60 17.21
C TRP A 249 14.33 -0.41 17.79
N ARG A 250 13.15 -0.12 17.25
CA ARG A 250 12.30 0.98 17.71
C ARG A 250 11.81 0.83 19.15
N TRP A 251 11.59 -0.39 19.64
CA TRP A 251 11.17 -0.62 21.03
C TRP A 251 12.25 -0.24 22.04
N TYR A 252 13.52 -0.46 21.70
CA TYR A 252 14.64 -0.16 22.59
C TYR A 252 15.29 1.20 22.30
N HIS A 253 14.99 1.82 21.16
CA HIS A 253 15.62 3.07 20.73
C HIS A 253 14.57 4.08 20.28
N THR A 254 14.65 5.29 20.82
CA THR A 254 13.89 6.43 20.32
C THR A 254 14.69 7.14 19.24
N PRO A 255 14.21 7.16 17.99
CA PRO A 255 14.93 7.81 16.90
C PRO A 255 15.10 9.30 17.18
N HIS A 256 16.29 9.81 16.87
CA HIS A 256 16.60 11.23 16.96
C HIS A 256 16.34 11.98 15.65
N SER A 257 16.16 11.25 14.53
CA SER A 257 15.89 11.82 13.22
C SER A 257 15.12 10.88 12.30
N PHE A 258 14.47 11.43 11.28
CA PHE A 258 13.81 10.64 10.23
C PHE A 258 14.81 9.90 9.34
N THR A 259 16.04 10.39 9.20
CA THR A 259 17.13 9.67 8.52
C THR A 259 17.45 8.36 9.24
N GLU A 260 17.43 8.37 10.58
CA GLU A 260 17.66 7.16 11.37
C GLU A 260 16.54 6.13 11.16
N VAL A 261 15.28 6.58 11.23
CA VAL A 261 14.10 5.76 10.89
C VAL A 261 14.23 5.18 9.49
N GLY A 262 14.64 6.01 8.54
CA GLY A 262 14.87 5.62 7.16
C GLY A 262 15.93 4.53 7.02
N ARG A 263 17.03 4.62 7.76
CA ARG A 263 18.11 3.62 7.74
C ARG A 263 17.59 2.24 8.16
N TRP A 264 16.87 2.17 9.28
CA TRP A 264 16.31 0.91 9.77
C TRP A 264 15.18 0.39 8.87
N THR A 265 14.38 1.29 8.30
CA THR A 265 13.38 0.95 7.29
C THR A 265 14.04 0.34 6.05
N VAL A 266 15.14 0.93 5.57
CA VAL A 266 15.86 0.42 4.40
C VAL A 266 16.44 -0.96 4.69
N ILE A 267 17.17 -1.12 5.80
CA ILE A 267 17.87 -2.36 6.15
C ILE A 267 16.89 -3.53 6.35
N PHE A 268 15.82 -3.32 7.12
CA PHE A 268 14.96 -4.40 7.57
C PHE A 268 13.68 -4.59 6.75
N ILE A 269 13.33 -3.62 5.90
CA ILE A 269 12.11 -3.70 5.09
C ILE A 269 12.46 -3.64 3.59
N TYR A 270 13.13 -2.60 3.11
CA TYR A 270 13.38 -2.46 1.68
C TYR A 270 14.39 -3.46 1.11
N LEU A 271 15.54 -3.68 1.77
CA LEU A 271 16.56 -4.60 1.27
C LEU A 271 16.05 -6.06 1.20
N PRO A 272 15.27 -6.58 2.17
CA PRO A 272 14.61 -7.87 2.02
C PRO A 272 13.67 -7.93 0.80
N MET A 273 12.92 -6.87 0.53
CA MET A 273 12.05 -6.80 -0.66
C MET A 273 12.85 -6.78 -1.96
N LEU A 274 13.97 -6.06 -1.99
CA LEU A 274 14.92 -6.07 -3.11
C LEU A 274 15.46 -7.49 -3.35
N GLY A 275 15.86 -8.19 -2.27
CA GLY A 275 16.30 -9.58 -2.33
C GLY A 275 15.25 -10.50 -2.97
N VAL A 276 13.97 -10.36 -2.58
CA VAL A 276 12.86 -11.10 -3.18
C VAL A 276 12.72 -10.82 -4.68
N VAL A 277 12.74 -9.54 -5.09
CA VAL A 277 12.62 -9.13 -6.51
C VAL A 277 13.78 -9.69 -7.35
N LEU A 278 15.02 -9.57 -6.88
CA LEU A 278 16.20 -10.02 -7.62
C LEU A 278 16.26 -11.55 -7.70
N TRP A 279 15.99 -12.26 -6.60
CA TRP A 279 16.08 -13.71 -6.52
C TRP A 279 15.06 -14.43 -7.42
N ARG A 280 13.78 -14.01 -7.39
CA ARG A 280 12.75 -14.59 -8.28
C ARG A 280 13.14 -14.55 -9.74
N GLY A 281 13.79 -13.46 -10.12
CA GLY A 281 14.19 -13.26 -11.49
C GLY A 281 15.33 -14.19 -11.92
N LEU A 282 16.19 -14.64 -11.00
CA LEU A 282 17.24 -15.64 -11.30
C LEU A 282 16.57 -16.99 -11.58
N VAL A 283 15.69 -17.43 -10.69
CA VAL A 283 14.91 -18.68 -10.85
C VAL A 283 14.10 -18.70 -12.16
N LYS A 284 13.56 -17.55 -12.60
CA LYS A 284 12.82 -17.47 -13.87
C LYS A 284 13.72 -17.56 -15.11
N ARG A 285 14.99 -17.17 -15.02
CA ARG A 285 15.99 -17.31 -16.10
C ARG A 285 16.51 -18.74 -16.21
N ASP A 286 16.64 -19.43 -15.08
CA ASP A 286 17.23 -20.79 -15.04
C ASP A 286 16.26 -21.90 -15.43
N LYS A 287 14.97 -21.60 -15.65
CA LYS A 287 14.08 -22.53 -16.33
C LYS A 287 14.37 -22.46 -17.83
N PRO A 288 14.95 -23.49 -18.46
CA PRO A 288 15.13 -23.49 -19.91
C PRO A 288 13.78 -23.29 -20.57
N ALA A 289 13.74 -22.41 -21.58
CA ALA A 289 12.59 -22.34 -22.48
C ALA A 289 12.37 -23.77 -22.99
N ILE A 290 11.20 -24.33 -22.74
CA ILE A 290 10.81 -25.61 -23.35
C ILE A 290 10.81 -25.33 -24.85
N VAL A 291 11.90 -25.71 -25.52
CA VAL A 291 11.97 -25.74 -26.97
C VAL A 291 10.92 -26.77 -27.38
N PRO A 292 9.91 -26.41 -28.19
CA PRO A 292 9.02 -27.41 -28.77
C PRO A 292 9.89 -28.44 -29.49
N SER A 293 9.78 -29.70 -29.08
CA SER A 293 10.42 -30.81 -29.77
C SER A 293 10.01 -30.77 -31.24
N GLU A 294 10.97 -30.87 -32.17
CA GLU A 294 10.71 -30.99 -33.62
C GLU A 294 9.75 -32.13 -33.97
N ALA A 295 9.51 -33.07 -33.06
CA ALA A 295 8.54 -34.16 -33.22
C ALA A 295 7.08 -33.68 -33.41
N ASP A 296 6.70 -32.49 -32.94
CA ASP A 296 5.33 -31.98 -33.10
C ASP A 296 5.07 -31.32 -34.48
N SER A 297 6.12 -31.11 -35.28
CA SER A 297 6.01 -30.48 -36.60
C SER A 297 5.65 -31.48 -37.72
N HIS A 298 5.82 -32.78 -37.49
CA HIS A 298 5.54 -33.82 -38.48
C HIS A 298 4.09 -34.34 -38.46
N SER A 299 3.34 -34.13 -37.38
CA SER A 299 1.94 -34.58 -37.30
C SER A 299 0.95 -33.65 -38.03
N LEU A 300 1.37 -32.42 -38.37
CA LEU A 300 0.53 -31.41 -39.05
C LEU A 300 0.65 -31.40 -40.58
N ARG A 301 1.53 -32.21 -41.20
CA ARG A 301 1.72 -32.23 -42.66
C ARG A 301 1.00 -33.36 -43.42
N HIS A 302 0.37 -34.33 -42.75
CA HIS A 302 -0.27 -35.47 -43.41
C HIS A 302 -1.81 -35.47 -43.43
N GLY A 303 -2.48 -34.40 -42.97
CA GLY A 303 -3.94 -34.36 -42.86
C GLY A 303 -4.72 -33.76 -44.05
N ASN A 304 -4.07 -33.24 -45.09
CA ASN A 304 -4.72 -32.37 -46.08
C ASN A 304 -4.64 -32.88 -47.54
N LEU A 305 -4.93 -34.16 -47.79
CA LEU A 305 -5.16 -34.67 -49.16
C LEU A 305 -6.16 -35.83 -49.16
N ALA A 306 -7.45 -35.54 -49.04
CA ALA A 306 -8.51 -36.41 -49.55
C ALA A 306 -9.85 -35.66 -49.54
N GLY A 307 -10.45 -35.42 -50.71
CA GLY A 307 -11.86 -35.03 -50.79
C GLY A 307 -12.27 -34.11 -51.93
N THR A 308 -11.93 -34.43 -53.18
CA THR A 308 -12.63 -33.90 -54.37
C THR A 308 -13.08 -35.04 -55.26
N SER A 309 -14.37 -35.35 -55.25
CA SER A 309 -15.14 -35.76 -56.43
C SER A 309 -16.63 -35.94 -56.09
N GLN A 310 -17.47 -35.11 -56.73
CA GLN A 310 -18.87 -35.40 -57.04
C GLN A 310 -18.93 -36.35 -58.27
N PRO A 311 -20.07 -37.00 -58.53
CA PRO A 311 -21.20 -36.34 -59.24
C PRO A 311 -22.43 -36.06 -58.37
#